data_AF-A0A672RSG1-F1
#
_entry.id   AF-A0A672RSG1-F1
#
_cell.length_a   1.000
_cell.length_b   1.000
_cell.length_c   1.000
_cell.angle_alpha   90.00
_cell.angle_beta   90.00
_cell.angle_gamma   90.00
#
_symmetry.space_group_name_H-M   'P 1'
#
loop_
_entity.id
_entity.type
_entity.pdbx_description
1 polymer ?
#
loop_
_entity_poly.entity_id
_entity_poly.type
_entity_poly.pdbx_seq_one_letter_code
_entity_poly.pdbx_strand_id
1 'polypeptide(L)'
;MANNTADHPPGNSVAEVDHEGDFGCTTMQLRELMELRSGEAVNKIAECYGDVQGICRRLKTSPVEGLSGNPADLEKRHTAFGKNFIPPKKPKTFLQLVWEALQDVTLIILEVAAIISLGLSFYHPQGEGSDDCGQASGGVEDEGEAQAGWIEGAAILFSVIIVVLVTAFNDWSKEKQFRGLQNRIEQEQKFTVIRKGQVIQIPVAEIVVGDIAQIKYGDLLPADGILIQGNDLKIDESSLTGESDHVRKSLEKDPMLLSGTHVMEGSGRMVVSAVGLNSQTGIIFTLLGASDEEKKKVKKGEKLTYFHSHLDNSLSL
;
A
#
# COMPACT_ATOMS: atom_id res chain seq x y z
N MET A 1 11.21 -32.14 36.39
CA MET A 1 11.47 -31.52 35.07
C MET A 1 10.39 -30.48 34.86
N ALA A 2 10.76 -29.20 34.98
CA ALA A 2 9.86 -28.07 34.79
C ALA A 2 9.55 -27.92 33.30
N ASN A 3 8.29 -27.67 32.94
CA ASN A 3 7.95 -27.22 31.60
C ASN A 3 7.17 -25.92 31.71
N ASN A 4 7.79 -24.87 31.17
CA ASN A 4 7.32 -23.49 31.15
C ASN A 4 6.13 -23.36 30.18
N THR A 5 5.04 -22.77 30.68
CA THR A 5 4.00 -22.14 29.86
C THR A 5 4.53 -20.84 29.28
N ALA A 6 4.76 -20.80 27.97
CA ALA A 6 4.96 -19.57 27.23
C ALA A 6 3.60 -19.11 26.69
N ASP A 7 3.15 -17.98 27.21
CA ASP A 7 1.95 -17.25 26.81
C ASP A 7 2.28 -16.45 25.53
N HIS A 8 1.66 -16.81 24.40
CA HIS A 8 1.79 -16.06 23.14
C HIS A 8 0.56 -15.18 22.95
N PRO A 9 0.72 -13.89 22.57
CA PRO A 9 -0.40 -12.98 22.39
C PRO A 9 -1.20 -13.34 21.13
N PRO A 10 -2.52 -13.06 21.07
CA PRO A 10 -3.33 -13.41 19.92
C PRO A 10 -2.94 -12.53 18.74
N GLY A 11 -2.33 -13.16 17.73
CA GLY A 11 -2.25 -12.60 16.38
C GLY A 11 -3.66 -12.34 15.87
N ASN A 12 -3.87 -11.16 15.31
CA ASN A 12 -5.13 -10.74 14.71
C ASN A 12 -5.36 -11.57 13.43
N SER A 13 -5.81 -12.81 13.61
CA SER A 13 -6.30 -13.66 12.52
C SER A 13 -7.58 -13.03 12.01
N VAL A 14 -7.48 -12.41 10.83
CA VAL A 14 -8.65 -12.22 9.98
C VAL A 14 -9.20 -13.62 9.77
N ALA A 15 -10.32 -13.94 10.41
CA ALA A 15 -10.97 -15.23 10.26
C ALA A 15 -11.30 -15.41 8.78
N GLU A 16 -10.54 -16.24 8.07
CA GLU A 16 -10.89 -16.74 6.76
C GLU A 16 -12.09 -17.66 6.97
N VAL A 17 -13.28 -17.11 6.79
CA VAL A 17 -14.51 -17.89 6.87
C VAL A 17 -14.63 -18.65 5.56
N ASP A 18 -14.13 -19.88 5.57
CA ASP A 18 -14.28 -20.86 4.50
C ASP A 18 -15.74 -21.30 4.43
N HIS A 19 -16.58 -20.42 3.89
CA HIS A 19 -17.92 -20.81 3.48
C HIS A 19 -17.76 -21.64 2.21
N GLU A 20 -18.05 -22.95 2.27
CA GLU A 20 -18.75 -23.62 1.16
C GLU A 20 -20.10 -22.91 1.01
N GLY A 21 -20.03 -21.70 0.47
CA GLY A 21 -21.16 -20.79 0.38
C GLY A 21 -22.08 -21.20 -0.75
N ASP A 22 -22.94 -20.28 -1.12
CA ASP A 22 -23.88 -20.39 -2.25
C ASP A 22 -23.20 -20.70 -3.61
N PHE A 23 -21.88 -20.88 -3.68
CA PHE A 23 -21.06 -21.11 -4.87
C PHE A 23 -20.30 -22.44 -4.78
N GLY A 24 -20.08 -23.11 -5.92
CA GLY A 24 -19.43 -24.41 -5.97
C GLY A 24 -17.89 -24.40 -5.92
N CYS A 25 -17.29 -23.24 -5.61
CA CYS A 25 -15.84 -23.03 -5.50
C CYS A 25 -15.55 -22.11 -4.31
N THR A 26 -14.41 -22.32 -3.65
CA THR A 26 -13.90 -21.41 -2.61
C THR A 26 -12.87 -20.43 -3.19
N THR A 27 -12.62 -19.34 -2.46
CA THR A 27 -11.58 -18.36 -2.80
C THR A 27 -10.19 -19.00 -2.85
N MET A 28 -9.89 -19.92 -1.93
CA MET A 28 -8.62 -20.64 -1.89
C MET A 28 -8.44 -21.52 -3.13
N GLN A 29 -9.46 -22.26 -3.54
CA GLN A 29 -9.40 -23.08 -4.76
C GLN A 29 -9.15 -22.25 -6.02
N LEU A 30 -9.77 -21.07 -6.12
CA LEU A 30 -9.56 -20.16 -7.26
C LEU A 30 -8.17 -19.54 -7.21
N ARG A 31 -7.67 -19.20 -6.03
CA ARG A 31 -6.32 -18.68 -5.83
C ARG A 31 -5.25 -19.69 -6.23
N GLU A 32 -5.33 -20.93 -5.72
CA GLU A 32 -4.43 -22.02 -6.08
C GLU A 32 -4.43 -22.28 -7.60
N LEU A 33 -5.61 -22.19 -8.22
CA LEU A 33 -5.72 -22.34 -9.67
C LEU A 33 -4.97 -21.22 -10.42
N MET A 34 -5.01 -19.99 -9.91
CA MET A 34 -4.29 -18.85 -10.49
C MET A 34 -2.78 -18.87 -10.24
N GLU A 35 -2.25 -19.78 -9.41
CA GLU A 35 -0.80 -19.99 -9.24
C GLU A 35 -0.23 -20.90 -10.34
N LEU A 36 -1.06 -21.77 -10.92
CA LEU A 36 -0.65 -22.68 -11.99
C LEU A 36 -0.45 -21.94 -13.31
N ARG A 37 0.39 -22.52 -14.19
CA ARG A 37 0.70 -21.96 -15.51
C ARG A 37 0.63 -23.01 -16.59
N SER A 38 0.37 -22.56 -17.81
CA SER A 38 0.49 -23.39 -19.01
C SER A 38 -0.28 -24.73 -18.89
N GLY A 39 0.34 -25.86 -19.23
CA GLY A 39 -0.30 -27.18 -19.22
C GLY A 39 -0.74 -27.66 -17.84
N GLU A 40 -0.08 -27.23 -16.75
CA GLU A 40 -0.49 -27.59 -15.39
C GLU A 40 -1.86 -26.99 -15.06
N ALA A 41 -2.07 -25.73 -15.45
CA ALA A 41 -3.36 -25.06 -15.28
C ALA A 41 -4.44 -25.76 -16.12
N VAL A 42 -4.15 -26.11 -17.37
CA VAL A 42 -5.10 -26.82 -18.25
C VAL A 42 -5.52 -28.17 -17.65
N ASN A 43 -4.54 -28.96 -17.17
CA ASN A 43 -4.82 -30.26 -16.54
C ASN A 43 -5.65 -30.09 -15.27
N LYS A 44 -5.31 -29.13 -14.40
CA LYS A 44 -6.07 -28.88 -13.17
C LYS A 44 -7.50 -28.44 -13.45
N ILE A 45 -7.72 -27.62 -14.48
CA ILE A 45 -9.07 -27.22 -14.92
C ILE A 45 -9.85 -28.46 -15.37
N ALA A 46 -9.25 -29.30 -16.20
CA ALA A 46 -9.89 -30.51 -16.70
C ALA A 46 -10.24 -31.50 -15.57
N GLU A 47 -9.33 -31.70 -14.61
CA GLU A 47 -9.54 -32.64 -13.50
C GLU A 47 -10.58 -32.15 -12.48
N CYS A 48 -10.50 -30.89 -12.05
CA CYS A 48 -11.34 -30.38 -10.96
C CYS A 48 -12.67 -29.81 -11.45
N TYR A 49 -12.71 -29.31 -12.69
CA TYR A 49 -13.84 -28.57 -13.22
C TYR A 49 -14.38 -29.14 -14.55
N GLY A 50 -13.67 -30.07 -15.18
CA GLY A 50 -13.99 -30.62 -16.50
C GLY A 50 -13.56 -29.67 -17.62
N ASP A 51 -14.02 -28.43 -17.57
CA ASP A 51 -13.68 -27.38 -18.53
C ASP A 51 -13.88 -25.98 -17.92
N VAL A 52 -13.53 -24.93 -18.66
CA VAL A 52 -13.77 -23.52 -18.26
C VAL A 52 -15.28 -23.27 -18.06
N GLN A 53 -16.14 -23.98 -18.78
CA GLN A 53 -17.59 -23.90 -18.58
C GLN A 53 -18.02 -24.47 -17.23
N GLY A 54 -17.33 -25.49 -16.72
CA GLY A 54 -17.52 -26.02 -15.38
C GLY A 54 -17.23 -25.01 -14.28
N ILE A 55 -16.19 -24.19 -14.46
CA ILE A 55 -15.89 -23.06 -13.57
C ILE A 55 -17.05 -22.05 -13.61
N CYS A 56 -17.51 -21.69 -14.81
CA CYS A 56 -18.66 -20.79 -14.97
C CYS A 56 -19.92 -21.32 -14.27
N ARG A 57 -20.22 -22.62 -14.40
CA ARG A 57 -21.35 -23.29 -13.72
C ARG A 57 -21.22 -23.20 -12.20
N ARG A 58 -20.05 -23.48 -11.64
CA ARG A 58 -19.83 -23.42 -10.18
C ARG A 58 -19.90 -21.98 -9.64
N LEU A 59 -19.43 -21.01 -10.42
CA LEU A 59 -19.55 -19.58 -10.12
C LEU A 59 -20.95 -19.00 -10.42
N LYS A 60 -21.90 -19.83 -10.86
CA LYS A 60 -23.27 -19.44 -11.23
C LYS A 60 -23.29 -18.27 -12.23
N THR A 61 -22.39 -18.29 -13.23
CA THR A 61 -22.28 -17.27 -14.27
C THR A 61 -22.46 -17.88 -15.66
N SER A 62 -23.06 -17.12 -16.58
CA SER A 62 -23.19 -17.53 -17.97
C SER A 62 -21.95 -17.12 -18.76
N PRO A 63 -21.30 -18.00 -19.52
CA PRO A 63 -20.14 -17.65 -20.36
C PRO A 63 -20.49 -16.64 -21.47
N VAL A 64 -21.77 -16.53 -21.84
CA VAL A 64 -22.26 -15.66 -22.92
C VAL A 64 -22.97 -14.44 -22.36
N GLU A 65 -23.84 -14.62 -21.36
CA GLU A 65 -24.65 -13.54 -20.80
C GLU A 65 -24.03 -12.86 -19.57
N GLY A 66 -23.00 -13.49 -18.98
CA GLY A 66 -22.38 -13.08 -17.75
C GLY A 66 -23.32 -13.08 -16.55
N LEU A 67 -23.06 -12.17 -15.60
CA LEU A 67 -23.85 -12.09 -14.37
C LEU A 67 -25.18 -11.39 -14.59
N SER A 68 -26.17 -11.76 -13.78
CA SER A 68 -27.48 -11.10 -13.76
C SER A 68 -27.44 -9.65 -13.28
N GLY A 69 -26.34 -9.19 -12.67
CA GLY A 69 -26.23 -7.83 -12.13
C GLY A 69 -27.19 -7.51 -10.98
N ASN A 70 -27.78 -8.53 -10.33
CA ASN A 70 -28.59 -8.35 -9.14
C ASN A 70 -27.69 -7.87 -7.98
N PRO A 71 -27.96 -6.70 -7.36
CA PRO A 71 -27.15 -6.19 -6.26
C PRO A 71 -26.97 -7.18 -5.10
N ALA A 72 -27.99 -7.99 -4.80
CA ALA A 72 -27.89 -9.01 -3.75
C ALA A 72 -26.92 -10.14 -4.11
N ASP A 73 -26.83 -10.52 -5.39
CA ASP A 73 -25.84 -11.53 -5.85
C ASP A 73 -24.42 -10.95 -5.82
N LEU A 74 -24.26 -9.69 -6.24
CA LEU A 74 -22.96 -9.01 -6.19
C LEU A 74 -22.44 -8.87 -4.75
N GLU A 75 -23.30 -8.52 -3.79
CA GLU A 75 -22.90 -8.43 -2.38
C GLU A 75 -22.53 -9.80 -1.78
N LYS A 76 -23.25 -10.86 -2.17
CA LYS A 76 -22.88 -12.24 -1.80
C LYS A 76 -21.50 -12.61 -2.32
N ARG A 77 -21.18 -12.27 -3.58
CA ARG A 77 -19.85 -12.50 -4.17
C ARG A 77 -18.77 -11.68 -3.46
N HIS A 78 -19.06 -10.43 -3.10
CA HIS A 78 -18.14 -9.62 -2.31
C HIS A 78 -17.83 -10.24 -0.94
N THR A 79 -18.84 -10.82 -0.30
CA THR A 79 -18.68 -11.49 1.00
C THR A 79 -17.89 -12.79 0.86
N ALA A 80 -18.13 -13.57 -0.21
CA ALA A 80 -17.48 -14.86 -0.43
C ALA A 80 -16.04 -14.75 -0.96
N PHE A 81 -15.81 -13.87 -1.95
CA PHE A 81 -14.56 -13.79 -2.72
C PHE A 81 -13.76 -12.50 -2.51
N GLY A 82 -14.33 -11.52 -1.80
CA GLY A 82 -13.70 -10.22 -1.55
C GLY A 82 -14.07 -9.13 -2.59
N LYS A 83 -13.44 -7.97 -2.42
CA LYS A 83 -13.64 -6.77 -3.27
C LYS A 83 -12.43 -6.54 -4.16
N ASN A 84 -12.62 -6.02 -5.37
CA ASN A 84 -11.52 -5.65 -6.26
C ASN A 84 -10.87 -4.32 -5.84
N PHE A 85 -10.28 -4.31 -4.65
CA PHE A 85 -9.65 -3.14 -4.08
C PHE A 85 -8.43 -3.56 -3.26
N ILE A 86 -7.28 -3.00 -3.61
CA ILE A 86 -6.04 -3.16 -2.84
C ILE A 86 -5.92 -1.91 -1.95
N PRO A 87 -6.01 -2.06 -0.61
CA PRO A 87 -6.02 -0.91 0.27
C PRO A 87 -4.70 -0.14 0.17
N PRO A 88 -4.74 1.18 -0.09
CA PRO A 88 -3.53 1.99 -0.11
C PRO A 88 -2.96 2.11 1.31
N LYS A 89 -1.67 2.43 1.39
CA LYS A 89 -1.00 2.69 2.68
C LYS A 89 -1.75 3.78 3.45
N LYS A 90 -1.93 3.57 4.76
CA LYS A 90 -2.59 4.56 5.63
C LYS A 90 -1.86 5.91 5.55
N PRO A 91 -2.60 7.03 5.43
CA PRO A 91 -1.97 8.35 5.35
C PRO A 91 -1.22 8.66 6.64
N LYS A 92 -0.12 9.41 6.53
CA LYS A 92 0.58 9.90 7.72
C LYS A 92 -0.32 10.90 8.45
N THR A 93 -0.31 10.85 9.77
CA THR A 93 -1.03 11.88 10.56
C THR A 93 -0.23 13.17 10.54
N PHE A 94 -0.90 14.30 10.75
CA PHE A 94 -0.22 15.60 10.84
C PHE A 94 0.88 15.59 11.91
N LEU A 95 0.64 14.98 13.08
CA LEU A 95 1.65 14.84 14.13
C LEU A 95 2.83 13.96 13.72
N GLN A 96 2.58 12.93 12.92
CA GLN A 96 3.65 12.09 12.37
C GLN A 96 4.52 12.87 11.37
N LEU A 97 3.92 13.75 10.57
CA LEU A 97 4.65 14.65 9.67
C LEU A 97 5.45 15.71 10.44
N VAL A 98 4.87 16.28 11.52
CA VAL A 98 5.60 17.18 12.43
C VAL A 98 6.80 16.46 13.05
N TRP A 99 6.60 15.24 13.55
CA TRP A 99 7.68 14.44 14.13
C TRP A 99 8.77 14.12 13.10
N GLU A 100 8.41 13.85 11.85
CA GLU A 100 9.36 13.58 10.78
C GLU A 100 10.12 14.85 10.36
N ALA A 101 9.46 16.01 10.33
CA ALA A 101 10.10 17.29 10.10
C ALA A 101 11.11 17.64 11.20
N LEU A 102 10.80 17.34 12.47
CA LEU A 102 11.73 17.53 13.60
C LEU A 102 12.98 16.64 13.55
N GLN A 103 13.00 15.58 12.74
CA GLN A 103 14.16 14.70 12.60
C GLN A 103 15.22 15.22 11.62
N ASP A 104 15.03 16.41 11.03
CA ASP A 104 16.05 17.05 10.21
C ASP A 104 17.26 17.44 11.09
N VAL A 105 18.45 16.98 10.70
CA VAL A 105 19.71 17.24 11.42
C VAL A 105 19.94 18.74 11.59
N THR A 106 19.54 19.55 10.61
CA THR A 106 19.67 21.01 10.68
C THR A 106 18.77 21.60 11.77
N LEU A 107 17.52 21.13 11.89
CA LEU A 107 16.59 21.58 12.93
C LEU A 107 17.01 21.10 14.32
N ILE A 108 17.49 19.86 14.45
CA ILE A 108 18.00 19.32 15.71
C ILE A 108 19.17 20.18 16.22
N ILE A 109 20.12 20.55 15.35
CA ILE A 109 21.24 21.41 15.74
C ILE A 109 20.73 22.78 16.24
N LEU A 110 19.74 23.36 15.56
CA LEU A 110 19.14 24.64 15.96
C LEU A 110 18.38 24.53 17.30
N GLU A 111 17.67 23.44 17.56
CA GLU A 111 16.99 23.20 18.83
C GLU A 111 17.98 23.03 19.98
N VAL A 112 19.05 22.26 19.79
CA VAL A 112 20.11 22.08 20.79
C VAL A 112 20.79 23.42 21.09
N ALA A 113 21.13 24.20 20.06
CA ALA A 113 21.68 25.54 20.24
C ALA A 113 20.73 26.47 21.01
N ALA A 114 19.43 26.47 20.66
CA ALA A 114 18.42 27.27 21.35
C ALA A 114 18.27 26.88 22.83
N ILE A 115 18.28 25.57 23.14
CA ILE A 115 18.19 25.07 24.52
C ILE A 115 19.44 25.45 25.32
N ILE A 116 20.65 25.34 24.72
CA ILE A 116 21.90 25.75 25.39
C ILE A 116 21.88 27.27 25.67
N SER A 117 21.53 28.10 24.69
CA SER A 117 21.43 29.55 24.87
C SER A 117 20.41 29.94 25.95
N LEU A 118 19.25 29.28 25.97
CA LEU A 118 18.23 29.49 27.00
C LEU A 118 18.72 29.02 28.38
N GLY A 119 19.38 27.86 28.46
CA GLY A 119 19.93 27.31 29.69
C GLY A 119 21.03 28.18 30.30
N LEU A 120 21.95 28.69 29.48
CA LEU A 120 22.99 29.64 29.91
C LEU A 120 22.38 30.96 30.39
N SER A 121 21.31 31.43 29.75
CA SER A 121 20.58 32.63 30.20
C SER A 121 19.92 32.46 31.56
N PHE A 122 19.50 31.24 31.95
CA PHE A 122 18.91 30.99 33.27
C PHE A 122 19.95 30.65 34.35
N TYR A 123 21.13 30.16 33.95
CA TYR A 123 22.18 29.75 34.89
C TYR A 123 23.08 30.88 35.36
N HIS A 124 23.09 32.05 34.70
CA HIS A 124 23.86 33.21 35.14
C HIS A 124 23.38 33.67 36.55
N PRO A 125 24.17 33.43 37.62
CA PRO A 125 23.93 34.11 38.87
C PRO A 125 24.38 35.56 38.68
N GLN A 126 23.67 36.51 39.27
CA GLN A 126 24.06 37.92 39.24
C GLN A 126 25.39 38.11 39.97
N GLY A 127 26.50 38.05 39.26
CA GLY A 127 27.83 38.25 39.82
C GLY A 127 28.93 37.97 38.80
N GLU A 128 29.74 39.00 38.57
CA GLU A 128 31.06 39.00 37.90
C GLU A 128 31.08 39.21 36.38
N GLY A 129 31.10 40.50 36.03
CA GLY A 129 32.18 41.17 35.28
C GLY A 129 32.98 40.43 34.21
N SER A 130 32.90 41.03 33.00
CA SER A 130 33.93 41.17 31.97
C SER A 130 34.40 39.95 31.16
N ASP A 131 34.31 40.16 29.84
CA ASP A 131 35.17 39.66 28.76
C ASP A 131 35.02 38.19 28.34
N ASP A 132 34.10 37.93 27.40
CA ASP A 132 34.40 36.96 26.34
C ASP A 132 33.83 37.40 24.97
N CYS A 133 34.67 37.19 23.97
CA CYS A 133 34.65 37.85 22.67
C CYS A 133 33.80 37.07 21.64
N GLY A 134 32.66 37.64 21.26
CA GLY A 134 31.83 37.16 20.15
C GLY A 134 31.29 38.34 19.34
N GLN A 135 32.01 38.72 18.30
CA GLN A 135 31.66 39.81 17.39
C GLN A 135 30.42 39.44 16.56
N ALA A 136 29.26 40.03 16.88
CA ALA A 136 28.15 40.17 15.96
C ALA A 136 27.59 41.60 16.06
N SER A 137 27.65 42.28 14.93
CA SER A 137 27.32 43.68 14.70
C SER A 137 25.85 44.05 15.01
N GLY A 138 25.66 45.15 15.75
CA GLY A 138 24.59 46.10 15.43
C GLY A 138 23.73 46.64 16.59
N GLY A 139 24.16 47.75 17.20
CA GLY A 139 23.28 48.88 17.50
C GLY A 139 22.71 49.04 18.91
N VAL A 140 23.18 50.13 19.56
CA VAL A 140 22.55 50.95 20.62
C VAL A 140 22.28 50.26 21.96
N GLU A 141 23.07 50.69 22.95
CA GLU A 141 22.93 50.49 24.39
C GLU A 141 21.49 50.78 24.87
N ASP A 142 20.82 49.80 25.48
CA ASP A 142 19.67 50.03 26.37
C ASP A 142 19.71 49.02 27.52
N GLU A 143 19.53 49.53 28.74
CA GLU A 143 19.83 48.89 30.03
C GLU A 143 18.87 47.75 30.40
N GLY A 144 18.92 46.64 29.65
CA GLY A 144 18.06 45.46 29.83
C GLY A 144 18.78 44.10 29.75
N GLU A 145 20.12 44.08 29.83
CA GLU A 145 20.96 42.94 29.41
C GLU A 145 20.72 41.64 30.19
N ALA A 146 20.28 41.68 31.46
CA ALA A 146 19.93 40.48 32.22
C ALA A 146 18.50 39.96 31.94
N GLN A 147 17.62 40.79 31.40
CA GLN A 147 16.22 40.42 31.11
C GLN A 147 16.00 40.02 29.64
N ALA A 148 16.98 40.23 28.76
CA ALA A 148 16.87 39.94 27.33
C ALA A 148 17.56 38.63 26.88
N GLY A 149 18.42 38.02 27.69
CA GLY A 149 19.17 36.80 27.28
C GLY A 149 18.27 35.60 26.94
N TRP A 150 17.14 35.44 27.64
CA TRP A 150 16.20 34.35 27.36
C TRP A 150 15.42 34.60 26.05
N ILE A 151 15.35 35.85 25.60
CA ILE A 151 14.61 36.27 24.41
C ILE A 151 15.31 35.74 23.16
N GLU A 152 16.65 35.69 23.13
CA GLU A 152 17.41 35.16 22.00
C GLU A 152 17.14 33.65 21.80
N GLY A 153 17.29 32.85 22.85
CA GLY A 153 16.98 31.42 22.80
C GLY A 153 15.50 31.15 22.50
N ALA A 154 14.59 31.94 23.08
CA ALA A 154 13.16 31.84 22.81
C ALA A 154 12.81 32.21 21.36
N ALA A 155 13.48 33.20 20.76
CA ALA A 155 13.26 33.61 19.37
C ALA A 155 13.70 32.53 18.38
N ILE A 156 14.81 31.84 18.64
CA ILE A 156 15.29 30.72 17.83
C ILE A 156 14.30 29.54 17.93
N LEU A 157 13.88 29.18 19.14
CA LEU A 157 12.93 28.10 19.37
C LEU A 157 11.58 28.39 18.69
N PHE A 158 11.08 29.61 18.81
CA PHE A 158 9.86 30.05 18.13
C PHE A 158 9.99 30.00 16.60
N SER A 159 11.13 30.41 16.05
CA SER A 159 11.41 30.35 14.61
C SER A 159 11.42 28.90 14.09
N VAL A 160 12.05 27.98 14.83
CA VAL A 160 12.06 26.54 14.51
C VAL A 160 10.63 25.97 14.51
N ILE A 161 9.82 26.29 15.52
CA ILE A 161 8.42 25.86 15.58
C ILE A 161 7.65 26.30 14.34
N ILE A 162 7.79 27.56 13.92
CA ILE A 162 7.11 28.07 12.71
C ILE A 162 7.56 27.29 11.48
N VAL A 163 8.87 27.10 11.30
CA VAL A 163 9.41 26.35 10.15
C VAL A 163 8.89 24.92 10.12
N VAL A 164 8.86 24.23 11.26
CA VAL A 164 8.33 22.87 11.38
C VAL A 164 6.83 22.83 11.04
N LEU A 165 6.04 23.77 11.55
CA LEU A 165 4.61 23.85 11.27
C LEU A 165 4.33 24.12 9.79
N VAL A 166 5.06 25.05 9.17
CA VAL A 166 4.94 25.35 7.74
C VAL A 166 5.34 24.14 6.89
N THR A 167 6.42 23.46 7.27
CA THR A 167 6.90 22.25 6.57
C THR A 167 5.87 21.12 6.67
N ALA A 168 5.40 20.81 7.88
CA ALA A 168 4.38 19.78 8.10
C ALA A 168 3.06 20.12 7.40
N PHE A 169 2.65 21.39 7.38
CA PHE A 169 1.45 21.81 6.65
C PHE A 169 1.60 21.65 5.14
N ASN A 170 2.76 22.04 4.58
CA ASN A 170 3.05 21.87 3.17
C ASN A 170 3.02 20.39 2.77
N ASP A 171 3.64 19.52 3.56
CA ASP A 171 3.67 18.09 3.28
C ASP A 171 2.31 17.43 3.47
N TRP A 172 1.53 17.85 4.47
CA TRP A 172 0.15 17.40 4.62
C TRP A 172 -0.73 17.81 3.43
N SER A 173 -0.56 19.05 2.94
CA SER A 173 -1.28 19.55 1.77
C SER A 173 -0.90 18.77 0.51
N LYS A 174 0.38 18.49 0.29
CA LYS A 174 0.86 17.64 -0.81
C LYS A 174 0.26 16.23 -0.73
N GLU A 175 0.34 15.58 0.43
CA GLU A 175 -0.20 14.22 0.63
C GLU A 175 -1.71 14.17 0.37
N LYS A 176 -2.45 15.20 0.79
CA LYS A 176 -3.88 15.33 0.50
C LYS A 176 -4.18 15.48 -0.99
N GLN A 177 -3.37 16.26 -1.72
CA GLN A 177 -3.53 16.46 -3.16
C GLN A 177 -3.21 15.18 -3.95
N PHE A 178 -2.11 14.48 -3.64
CA PHE A 178 -1.78 13.19 -4.25
C PHE A 178 -2.90 12.16 -4.07
N ARG A 179 -3.48 12.08 -2.86
CA ARG A 179 -4.62 11.20 -2.59
C ARG A 179 -5.88 11.58 -3.37
N GLY A 180 -6.13 12.87 -3.55
CA GLY A 180 -7.25 13.35 -4.36
C GLY A 180 -7.13 12.94 -5.83
N LEU A 181 -5.91 12.97 -6.38
CA LEU A 181 -5.63 12.51 -7.74
C LEU A 181 -5.77 10.98 -7.84
N GLN A 182 -5.18 10.24 -6.90
CA GLN A 182 -5.24 8.78 -6.86
C GLN A 182 -6.68 8.27 -6.82
N ASN A 183 -7.50 8.82 -5.91
CA ASN A 183 -8.91 8.44 -5.80
C ASN A 183 -9.72 8.74 -7.07
N ARG A 184 -9.40 9.84 -7.78
CA ARG A 184 -10.07 10.17 -9.06
C ARG A 184 -9.66 9.20 -10.16
N ILE A 185 -8.38 8.90 -10.28
CA ILE A 185 -7.86 7.96 -11.28
C ILE A 185 -8.47 6.57 -11.07
N GLU A 186 -8.52 6.09 -9.82
CA GLU A 186 -9.13 4.79 -9.49
C GLU A 186 -10.63 4.73 -9.81
N GLN A 187 -11.37 5.84 -9.69
CA GLN A 187 -12.80 5.92 -10.03
C GLN A 187 -13.05 6.06 -11.54
N GLU A 188 -12.11 6.64 -12.28
CA GLU A 188 -12.25 6.85 -13.73
C GLU A 188 -11.87 5.62 -14.55
N GLN A 189 -11.07 4.70 -14.00
CA GLN A 189 -10.72 3.45 -14.66
C GLN A 189 -11.94 2.53 -14.77
N LYS A 190 -12.44 2.38 -16.00
CA LYS A 190 -13.54 1.49 -16.35
C LYS A 190 -13.04 0.31 -17.16
N PHE A 191 -13.68 -0.83 -16.97
CA PHE A 191 -13.43 -2.04 -17.75
C PHE A 191 -14.71 -2.56 -18.38
N THR A 192 -14.58 -3.22 -19.53
CA THR A 192 -15.72 -3.76 -20.27
C THR A 192 -16.05 -5.17 -19.76
N VAL A 193 -17.27 -5.35 -19.25
CA VAL A 193 -17.79 -6.64 -18.80
C VAL A 193 -19.12 -6.96 -19.48
N ILE A 194 -19.50 -8.23 -19.47
CA ILE A 194 -20.81 -8.68 -19.93
C ILE A 194 -21.67 -9.01 -18.70
N ARG A 195 -22.80 -8.31 -18.56
CA ARG A 195 -23.83 -8.60 -17.55
C ARG A 195 -25.20 -8.55 -18.23
N LYS A 196 -26.09 -9.49 -17.93
CA LYS A 196 -27.42 -9.64 -18.58
C LYS A 196 -27.36 -9.70 -20.12
N GLY A 197 -26.31 -10.30 -20.69
CA GLY A 197 -26.08 -10.36 -22.13
C GLY A 197 -25.70 -9.02 -22.78
N GLN A 198 -25.51 -7.97 -21.99
CA GLN A 198 -25.13 -6.65 -22.47
C GLN A 198 -23.68 -6.35 -22.12
N VAL A 199 -22.96 -5.80 -23.10
CA VAL A 199 -21.60 -5.29 -22.93
C VAL A 199 -21.68 -3.92 -22.27
N ILE A 200 -21.24 -3.82 -21.03
CA ILE A 200 -21.28 -2.60 -20.21
C ILE A 200 -19.89 -2.24 -19.71
N GLN A 201 -19.63 -0.95 -19.50
CA GLN A 201 -18.42 -0.49 -18.82
C GLN A 201 -18.73 -0.19 -17.36
N ILE A 202 -18.04 -0.89 -16.47
CA ILE A 202 -18.15 -0.68 -15.02
C ILE A 202 -16.81 -0.19 -14.45
N PRO A 203 -16.80 0.55 -13.34
CA PRO A 203 -15.56 0.86 -12.63
C PRO A 203 -14.81 -0.43 -12.26
N VAL A 204 -13.48 -0.40 -12.32
CA VAL A 204 -12.63 -1.56 -11.99
C VAL A 204 -12.91 -2.09 -10.58
N ALA A 205 -13.22 -1.20 -9.63
CA ALA A 205 -13.54 -1.55 -8.24
C ALA A 205 -14.85 -2.36 -8.08
N GLU A 206 -15.76 -2.32 -9.07
CA GLU A 206 -17.05 -3.04 -9.05
C GLU A 206 -16.98 -4.42 -9.72
N ILE A 207 -15.82 -4.81 -10.24
CA ILE A 207 -15.60 -6.14 -10.82
C ILE A 207 -15.61 -7.18 -9.70
N VAL A 208 -16.34 -8.28 -9.93
CA VAL A 208 -16.46 -9.38 -8.99
C VAL A 208 -16.10 -10.72 -9.62
N VAL A 209 -15.77 -11.70 -8.78
CA VAL A 209 -15.55 -13.08 -9.23
C VAL A 209 -16.81 -13.62 -9.93
N GLY A 210 -16.61 -14.20 -11.11
CA GLY A 210 -17.66 -14.67 -12.01
C GLY A 210 -18.15 -13.66 -13.04
N ASP A 211 -17.69 -12.41 -13.02
CA ASP A 211 -17.91 -11.51 -14.15
C ASP A 211 -17.23 -12.05 -15.42
N ILE A 212 -17.83 -11.77 -16.58
CA ILE A 212 -17.24 -12.08 -17.88
C ILE A 212 -16.63 -10.79 -18.42
N ALA A 213 -15.31 -10.69 -18.36
CA ALA A 213 -14.58 -9.52 -18.81
C ALA A 213 -14.24 -9.67 -20.29
N GLN A 214 -14.51 -8.62 -21.07
CA GLN A 214 -14.15 -8.56 -22.49
C GLN A 214 -12.81 -7.86 -22.63
N ILE A 215 -11.83 -8.56 -23.20
CA ILE A 215 -10.45 -8.14 -23.29
C ILE A 215 -10.16 -7.69 -24.72
N LYS A 216 -9.49 -6.55 -24.86
CA LYS A 216 -9.08 -5.95 -26.13
C LYS A 216 -7.63 -5.52 -26.07
N TYR A 217 -7.05 -5.30 -27.24
CA TYR A 217 -5.73 -4.69 -27.37
C TYR A 217 -5.62 -3.37 -26.59
N GLY A 218 -4.54 -3.21 -25.84
CA GLY A 218 -4.25 -2.03 -25.01
C GLY A 218 -4.85 -2.08 -23.60
N ASP A 219 -5.71 -3.05 -23.30
CA ASP A 219 -6.30 -3.18 -21.96
C ASP A 219 -5.23 -3.58 -20.93
N LEU A 220 -5.31 -2.96 -19.75
CA LEU A 220 -4.66 -3.43 -18.52
C LEU A 220 -5.64 -4.34 -17.79
N LEU A 221 -5.24 -5.58 -17.51
CA LEU A 221 -6.14 -6.53 -16.87
C LEU A 221 -6.40 -6.14 -15.41
N PRO A 222 -7.68 -5.91 -15.02
CA PRO A 222 -8.03 -5.38 -13.70
C PRO A 222 -8.14 -6.44 -12.61
N ALA A 223 -8.19 -7.73 -13.00
CA ALA A 223 -8.42 -8.87 -12.13
C ALA A 223 -7.83 -10.12 -12.80
N ASP A 224 -7.60 -11.16 -12.00
CA ASP A 224 -7.16 -12.45 -12.49
C ASP A 224 -8.35 -13.23 -13.07
N GLY A 225 -8.10 -14.00 -14.12
CA GLY A 225 -9.16 -14.73 -14.80
C GLY A 225 -8.67 -15.86 -15.69
N ILE A 226 -9.65 -16.56 -16.25
CA ILE A 226 -9.44 -17.72 -17.11
C ILE A 226 -10.08 -17.44 -18.46
N LEU A 227 -9.30 -17.63 -19.52
CA LEU A 227 -9.73 -17.41 -20.89
C LEU A 227 -10.86 -18.37 -21.28
N ILE A 228 -12.00 -17.82 -21.67
CA ILE A 228 -13.16 -18.56 -22.23
C ILE A 228 -13.05 -18.64 -23.75
N GLN A 229 -12.59 -17.56 -24.37
CA GLN A 229 -12.45 -17.44 -25.82
C GLN A 229 -11.37 -16.41 -26.11
N GLY A 230 -10.48 -16.69 -27.06
CA GLY A 230 -9.42 -15.75 -27.47
C GLY A 230 -9.14 -15.83 -28.96
N ASN A 231 -8.77 -14.69 -29.54
CA ASN A 231 -8.34 -14.53 -30.93
C ASN A 231 -6.93 -13.92 -30.92
N ASP A 232 -5.91 -14.73 -31.19
CA ASP A 232 -4.49 -14.36 -31.22
C ASP A 232 -4.04 -13.49 -30.03
N LEU A 233 -4.53 -13.84 -28.83
CA LEU A 233 -4.29 -13.08 -27.61
C LEU A 233 -2.82 -13.21 -27.18
N LYS A 234 -2.13 -12.06 -27.09
CA LYS A 234 -0.77 -11.97 -26.53
C LYS A 234 -0.73 -10.94 -25.42
N ILE A 235 -0.05 -11.29 -24.34
CA ILE A 235 0.01 -10.49 -23.13
C ILE A 235 1.46 -10.25 -22.75
N ASP A 236 1.75 -9.04 -22.31
CA ASP A 236 2.99 -8.67 -21.65
C ASP A 236 2.88 -8.95 -20.15
N GLU A 237 3.59 -9.98 -19.69
CA GLU A 237 3.67 -10.38 -18.29
C GLU A 237 4.92 -9.85 -17.58
N SER A 238 5.70 -8.98 -18.23
CA SER A 238 6.96 -8.44 -17.70
C SER A 238 6.80 -7.74 -16.34
N SER A 239 5.63 -7.15 -16.09
CA SER A 239 5.31 -6.53 -14.80
C SER A 239 5.23 -7.51 -13.63
N LEU A 240 5.00 -8.80 -13.91
CA LEU A 240 4.88 -9.87 -12.91
C LEU A 240 6.07 -10.83 -12.91
N THR A 241 6.52 -11.26 -14.08
CA THR A 241 7.59 -12.27 -14.19
C THR A 241 8.97 -11.65 -14.42
N GLY A 242 9.02 -10.40 -14.90
CA GLY A 242 10.27 -9.75 -15.34
C GLY A 242 10.74 -10.19 -16.73
N GLU A 243 10.04 -11.11 -17.39
CA GLU A 243 10.35 -11.56 -18.75
C GLU A 243 9.69 -10.63 -19.77
N SER A 244 10.46 -10.12 -20.74
CA SER A 244 9.96 -9.12 -21.71
C SER A 244 9.24 -9.73 -22.93
N ASP A 245 9.24 -11.05 -23.06
CA ASP A 245 8.63 -11.71 -24.22
C ASP A 245 7.11 -11.79 -24.07
N HIS A 246 6.39 -11.50 -25.15
CA HIS A 246 4.94 -11.61 -25.17
C HIS A 246 4.49 -13.08 -25.08
N VAL A 247 3.64 -13.37 -24.10
CA VAL A 247 3.10 -14.71 -23.86
C VAL A 247 1.81 -14.89 -24.66
N ARG A 248 1.75 -15.93 -25.48
CA ARG A 248 0.53 -16.32 -26.22
C ARG A 248 -0.43 -17.07 -25.31
N LYS A 249 -1.67 -16.60 -25.24
CA LYS A 249 -2.72 -17.20 -24.41
C LYS A 249 -3.72 -17.98 -25.27
N SER A 250 -4.00 -19.21 -24.87
CA SER A 250 -4.98 -20.07 -25.54
C SER A 250 -5.58 -21.06 -24.54
N LEU A 251 -6.79 -21.55 -24.85
CA LEU A 251 -7.49 -22.50 -23.98
C LEU A 251 -6.72 -23.82 -23.77
N GLU A 252 -5.94 -24.23 -24.77
CA GLU A 252 -5.25 -25.53 -24.80
C GLU A 252 -3.86 -25.49 -24.17
N LYS A 253 -3.20 -24.32 -24.16
CA LYS A 253 -1.81 -24.19 -23.71
C LYS A 253 -1.68 -23.39 -22.44
N ASP A 254 -2.27 -22.20 -22.39
CA ASP A 254 -2.12 -21.30 -21.24
C ASP A 254 -3.34 -20.35 -21.15
N PRO A 255 -4.41 -20.78 -20.46
CA PRO A 255 -5.64 -20.00 -20.34
C PRO A 255 -5.61 -18.97 -19.21
N MET A 256 -4.54 -18.89 -18.42
CA MET A 256 -4.47 -18.01 -17.26
C MET A 256 -4.16 -16.57 -17.66
N LEU A 257 -4.91 -15.64 -17.09
CA LEU A 257 -4.82 -14.20 -17.32
C LEU A 257 -4.64 -13.51 -15.97
N LEU A 258 -3.59 -12.70 -15.86
CA LEU A 258 -3.15 -12.13 -14.59
C LEU A 258 -3.42 -10.63 -14.54
N SER A 259 -3.95 -10.16 -13.41
CA SER A 259 -4.13 -8.74 -13.11
C SER A 259 -2.81 -7.99 -13.21
N GLY A 260 -2.84 -6.74 -13.68
CA GLY A 260 -1.63 -5.92 -13.82
C GLY A 260 -0.80 -6.20 -15.09
N THR A 261 -1.24 -7.11 -15.95
CA THR A 261 -0.61 -7.39 -17.25
C THR A 261 -1.28 -6.64 -18.39
N HIS A 262 -0.54 -6.37 -19.47
CA HIS A 262 -1.00 -5.59 -20.61
C HIS A 262 -1.30 -6.46 -21.82
N VAL A 263 -2.42 -6.20 -22.48
CA VAL A 263 -2.79 -6.91 -23.72
C VAL A 263 -2.11 -6.26 -24.91
N MET A 264 -1.17 -6.99 -25.52
CA MET A 264 -0.32 -6.50 -26.60
C MET A 264 -0.82 -6.88 -27.99
N GLU A 265 -1.68 -7.90 -28.10
CA GLU A 265 -2.29 -8.29 -29.36
C GLU A 265 -3.59 -9.06 -29.12
N GLY A 266 -4.50 -8.98 -30.09
CA GLY A 266 -5.69 -9.82 -30.12
C GLY A 266 -6.83 -9.32 -29.23
N SER A 267 -7.76 -10.22 -28.95
CA SER A 267 -8.92 -9.97 -28.09
C SER A 267 -9.45 -11.28 -27.51
N GLY A 268 -10.27 -11.18 -26.47
CA GLY A 268 -10.85 -12.38 -25.85
C GLY A 268 -11.94 -12.07 -24.83
N ARG A 269 -12.39 -13.14 -24.18
CA ARG A 269 -13.30 -13.12 -23.04
C ARG A 269 -12.71 -13.98 -21.94
N MET A 270 -12.76 -13.48 -20.71
CA MET A 270 -12.34 -14.24 -19.54
C MET A 270 -13.43 -14.26 -18.49
N VAL A 271 -13.48 -15.33 -17.70
CA VAL A 271 -14.18 -15.34 -16.42
C VAL A 271 -13.23 -14.83 -15.34
N VAL A 272 -13.69 -13.89 -14.53
CA VAL A 272 -12.92 -13.38 -13.38
C VAL A 272 -12.89 -14.45 -12.29
N SER A 273 -11.69 -14.81 -11.85
CA SER A 273 -11.44 -15.87 -10.87
C SER A 273 -10.99 -15.32 -9.52
N ALA A 274 -10.15 -14.29 -9.52
CA ALA A 274 -9.67 -13.67 -8.29
C ALA A 274 -9.54 -12.15 -8.44
N VAL A 275 -9.85 -11.42 -7.37
CA VAL A 275 -9.92 -9.95 -7.34
C VAL A 275 -9.20 -9.38 -6.13
N GLY A 276 -8.72 -8.13 -6.24
CA GLY A 276 -8.12 -7.39 -5.13
C GLY A 276 -6.97 -8.16 -4.47
N LEU A 277 -7.02 -8.29 -3.14
CA LEU A 277 -5.99 -8.99 -2.34
C LEU A 277 -5.84 -10.48 -2.66
N ASN A 278 -6.84 -11.09 -3.31
CA ASN A 278 -6.82 -12.50 -3.69
C ASN A 278 -6.19 -12.74 -5.07
N SER A 279 -5.94 -11.68 -5.85
CA SER A 279 -5.23 -11.78 -7.13
C SER A 279 -3.73 -11.95 -6.93
N GLN A 280 -3.02 -12.49 -7.92
CA GLN A 280 -1.57 -12.66 -7.89
C GLN A 280 -0.85 -11.33 -7.63
N THR A 281 -1.28 -10.26 -8.32
CA THR A 281 -0.77 -8.91 -8.08
C THR A 281 -1.09 -8.41 -6.67
N GLY A 282 -2.28 -8.67 -6.15
CA GLY A 282 -2.66 -8.30 -4.79
C GLY A 282 -1.83 -9.02 -3.72
N ILE A 283 -1.54 -10.30 -3.91
CA ILE A 283 -0.69 -11.11 -3.03
C ILE A 283 0.73 -10.56 -3.05
N ILE A 284 1.32 -10.34 -4.23
CA ILE A 284 2.67 -9.77 -4.37
C ILE A 284 2.74 -8.39 -3.70
N PHE A 285 1.76 -7.52 -3.94
CA PHE A 285 1.71 -6.19 -3.34
C PHE A 285 1.64 -6.25 -1.80
N THR A 286 0.87 -7.20 -1.26
CA THR A 286 0.76 -7.41 0.19
C THR A 286 2.08 -7.89 0.79
N LEU A 287 2.76 -8.82 0.12
CA LEU A 287 4.07 -9.34 0.56
C LEU A 287 5.17 -8.25 0.52
N LEU A 288 5.18 -7.44 -0.54
CA LEU A 288 6.10 -6.30 -0.66
C LEU A 288 5.81 -5.23 0.41
N GLY A 289 4.53 -4.93 0.64
CA GLY A 289 4.10 -3.98 1.67
C GLY A 289 4.47 -4.43 3.10
N ALA A 290 4.33 -5.72 3.40
CA ALA A 290 4.77 -6.30 4.67
C ALA A 290 6.30 -6.21 4.83
N SER A 291 7.05 -6.51 3.78
CA SER A 291 8.52 -6.43 3.77
C SER A 291 9.04 -5.01 4.01
N ASP A 292 8.36 -4.00 3.47
CA ASP A 292 8.72 -2.58 3.67
C ASP A 292 8.45 -2.09 5.11
N GLU A 293 7.38 -2.58 5.73
CA GLU A 293 7.08 -2.32 7.15
C GLU A 293 8.14 -2.95 8.06
N GLU A 294 8.56 -4.18 7.77
CA GLU A 294 9.61 -4.88 8.52
C GLU A 294 10.97 -4.19 8.40
N LYS A 295 11.40 -3.85 7.18
CA LYS A 295 12.65 -3.09 6.95
C LYS A 295 12.67 -1.76 7.70
N LYS A 296 11.53 -1.06 7.78
CA LYS A 296 11.41 0.19 8.55
C LYS A 296 11.51 -0.05 10.06
N LYS A 297 10.94 -1.13 10.58
CA LYS A 297 11.06 -1.50 12.00
C LYS A 297 12.50 -1.86 12.37
N VAL A 298 13.20 -2.63 11.54
CA VAL A 298 14.62 -2.98 11.76
C VAL A 298 15.50 -1.73 11.79
N LYS A 299 15.40 -0.85 10.78
CA LYS A 299 16.16 0.41 10.75
C LYS A 299 15.88 1.32 11.96
N LYS A 300 14.64 1.33 12.46
CA LYS A 300 14.26 2.11 13.65
C LYS A 300 14.85 1.50 14.93
N GLY A 301 14.89 0.17 15.01
CA GLY A 301 15.55 -0.57 16.10
C GLY A 301 17.06 -0.33 16.14
N GLU A 302 17.74 -0.39 14.98
CA GLU A 302 19.17 -0.11 14.85
C GLU A 302 19.53 1.33 15.25
N LYS A 303 18.72 2.33 14.85
CA LYS A 303 18.91 3.72 15.31
C LYS A 303 18.74 3.86 16.83
N LEU A 304 17.78 3.13 17.42
CA LEU A 304 17.51 3.20 18.86
C LEU A 304 18.62 2.54 19.69
N THR A 305 19.15 1.40 19.24
CA THR A 305 20.30 0.73 19.88
C THR A 305 21.59 1.55 19.73
N TYR A 306 21.78 2.25 18.61
CA TYR A 306 22.91 3.17 18.42
C TYR A 306 22.84 4.38 19.37
N PHE A 307 21.64 4.92 19.59
CA PHE A 307 21.42 6.01 20.55
C PHE A 307 21.61 5.55 22.00
N HIS A 308 21.11 4.36 22.36
CA HIS A 308 21.28 3.81 23.71
C HIS A 308 22.75 3.54 24.04
N SER A 309 23.50 2.95 23.11
CA SER A 309 24.94 2.68 23.32
C SER A 309 25.78 3.95 23.45
N HIS A 310 25.41 5.03 22.75
CA HIS A 310 26.08 6.32 22.92
C HIS A 310 25.71 7.03 24.23
N LEU A 311 24.46 6.88 24.71
CA LEU A 311 24.03 7.44 26.00
C LEU A 311 24.70 6.70 27.17
N ASP A 312 24.76 5.37 27.13
CA ASP A 312 25.40 4.56 28.18
C ASP A 312 26.91 4.84 28.29
N ASN A 313 27.61 5.04 27.16
CA ASN A 313 29.02 5.44 27.17
C ASN A 313 29.24 6.90 27.65
N SER A 314 28.23 7.76 27.57
CA SER A 314 28.35 9.16 28.02
C SER A 314 28.01 9.36 29.50
N LEU A 315 27.22 8.45 30.08
CA LEU A 315 26.82 8.45 31.49
C LEU A 315 27.77 7.63 32.41
N SER A 316 28.75 6.93 31.83
CA SER A 316 29.74 6.10 32.53
C SER A 316 31.11 6.78 32.71
N LEU A 317 31.20 8.08 32.42
CA LEU A 317 32.31 9.00 32.74
C LEU A 317 31.88 9.98 33.83
#